data_AF-A0A841R719-F1
#
_entry.id   AF-A0A841R719-F1
#
_cell.length_a   1.000
_cell.length_b   1.000
_cell.length_c   1.000
_cell.angle_alpha   90.00
_cell.angle_beta   90.00
_cell.angle_gamma   90.00
#
_symmetry.space_group_name_H-M   'P 1'
#
loop_
_entity.id
_entity.type
_entity.pdbx_description
1 polymer ?
#
loop_
_entity_poly.entity_id
_entity_poly.type
_entity_poly.pdbx_seq_one_letter_code
_entity_poly.pdbx_strand_id
1 'polypeptide(L)'
;MIISQLAVSPALRELFAPGTVTFVSPAQADPDACAAVVLSAEDRSLARRFQAADDLPRFIVDSDAPHFTRLRKDQVNEVVLAAAKRFEQGLLPPFVAAMIDYTDGDQTSFATPGHHGGEFFRRTRAGRLFYDFYGANTFRSDLSSSDGYLGDMLTHDGFAAAAEQHAAEVFHSDRTYFVLNGTSTANKVCATALLTPGDLVLFDRNNHKSAHHGALVLAGATPVYLEATRNPYGFIGGMPAAALDENALRERIRKVDAAKADLPRPFRLGIFQLGTYDGILYNARQIVESVGQLCDYILFDCAWVGYEQFLPMLAPMSPLTLELGPNDPGILVTQSVHKQLAGFAQTSQIHKKDDHIKDQARYVNHDRFNDAFLLHASTSPNYPLFASLDMNAKIHEAPHGEQLWRDAATVATDAKKRNIKTLPVFPTLCTADR
;
A
#
# COMPACT_ATOMS: atom_id res chain seq x y z
N MET A 1 18.08 7.31 17.51
CA MET A 1 18.27 5.86 17.30
C MET A 1 17.05 5.19 17.89
N ILE A 2 16.16 4.63 17.06
CA ILE A 2 15.20 3.65 17.58
C ILE A 2 16.09 2.53 18.14
N ILE A 3 16.08 2.37 19.45
CA ILE A 3 16.28 1.06 20.04
C ILE A 3 15.01 0.85 20.82
N SER A 4 14.09 0.15 20.16
CA SER A 4 12.93 -0.44 20.79
C SER A 4 13.36 -1.25 22.00
N GLN A 5 12.37 -1.53 22.83
CA GLN A 5 12.56 -2.12 24.12
C GLN A 5 13.45 -3.38 24.04
N LEU A 6 14.45 -3.52 24.92
CA LEU A 6 15.21 -4.78 25.04
C LEU A 6 14.62 -5.62 26.16
N ALA A 7 14.30 -6.89 25.86
CA ALA A 7 13.90 -7.87 26.86
C ALA A 7 15.15 -8.41 27.58
N VAL A 8 15.50 -7.82 28.73
CA VAL A 8 16.76 -8.12 29.43
C VAL A 8 16.48 -8.58 30.85
N SER A 9 17.00 -9.77 31.19
CA SER A 9 17.03 -10.28 32.57
C SER A 9 17.51 -9.19 33.53
N PRO A 10 16.80 -8.91 34.64
CA PRO A 10 17.15 -7.80 35.52
C PRO A 10 18.62 -7.76 35.97
N ALA A 11 19.22 -8.94 36.19
CA ALA A 11 20.62 -9.10 36.60
C ALA A 11 21.66 -8.69 35.54
N LEU A 12 21.26 -8.52 34.28
CA LEU A 12 22.17 -8.19 33.16
C LEU A 12 22.07 -6.72 32.74
N ARG A 13 21.12 -5.95 33.28
CA ARG A 13 20.88 -4.56 32.84
C ARG A 13 22.06 -3.63 33.10
N GLU A 14 22.84 -3.90 34.15
CA GLU A 14 24.06 -3.15 34.48
C GLU A 14 25.18 -3.30 33.45
N LEU A 15 25.09 -4.32 32.58
CA LEU A 15 26.08 -4.55 31.52
C LEU A 15 25.89 -3.58 30.33
N PHE A 16 24.81 -2.81 30.30
CA PHE A 16 24.52 -1.84 29.24
C PHE A 16 24.88 -0.42 29.68
N ALA A 17 25.32 0.40 28.73
CA ALA A 17 25.60 1.82 28.99
C ALA A 17 24.30 2.57 29.41
N PRO A 18 24.33 3.39 30.49
CA PRO A 18 23.16 4.12 30.96
C PRO A 18 22.51 5.01 29.88
N GLY A 19 21.18 5.00 29.81
CA GLY A 19 20.40 5.89 28.92
C GLY A 19 20.36 5.47 27.45
N THR A 20 20.94 4.33 27.09
CA THR A 20 21.03 3.87 25.69
C THR A 20 19.77 3.15 25.21
N VAL A 21 19.00 2.54 26.12
CA VAL A 21 17.90 1.62 25.79
C VAL A 21 16.83 1.56 26.87
N THR A 22 15.59 1.27 26.47
CA THR A 22 14.50 0.95 27.39
C THR A 22 14.48 -0.55 27.67
N PHE A 23 14.51 -0.97 28.93
CA PHE A 23 14.48 -2.39 29.31
C PHE A 23 13.09 -2.86 29.71
N VAL A 24 12.74 -4.09 29.32
CA VAL A 24 11.60 -4.84 29.86
C VAL A 24 12.07 -6.15 30.47
N SER A 25 11.33 -6.67 31.45
CA SER A 25 11.57 -8.02 31.94
C SER A 25 11.18 -9.04 30.86
N PRO A 26 12.00 -10.07 30.56
CA PRO A 26 11.63 -11.10 29.59
C PRO A 26 10.33 -11.84 29.93
N ALA A 27 9.92 -11.85 31.21
CA ALA A 27 8.65 -12.42 31.65
C ALA A 27 7.42 -11.57 31.29
N GLN A 28 7.61 -10.28 30.99
CA GLN A 28 6.56 -9.32 30.65
C GLN A 28 6.68 -8.81 29.21
N ALA A 29 7.78 -9.14 28.53
CA ALA A 29 8.04 -8.76 27.16
C ALA A 29 7.00 -9.36 26.22
N ASP A 30 6.53 -8.51 25.32
CA ASP A 30 5.94 -8.89 24.05
C ASP A 30 7.09 -9.05 23.04
N PRO A 31 7.35 -10.26 22.49
CA PRO A 31 8.42 -10.48 21.53
C PRO A 31 8.36 -9.54 20.33
N ASP A 32 7.16 -9.18 19.86
CA ASP A 32 6.96 -8.34 18.66
C ASP A 32 7.29 -6.86 18.92
N ALA A 33 7.41 -6.46 20.19
CA ALA A 33 7.77 -5.11 20.61
C ALA A 33 9.27 -4.95 20.97
N CYS A 34 10.06 -6.02 20.84
CA CYS A 34 11.45 -6.04 21.27
C CYS A 34 12.44 -6.08 20.09
N ALA A 35 13.57 -5.39 20.20
CA ALA A 35 14.66 -5.51 19.22
C ALA A 35 15.65 -6.66 19.51
N ALA A 36 15.70 -7.12 20.76
CA ALA A 36 16.46 -8.31 21.15
C ALA A 36 16.00 -8.82 22.52
N VAL A 37 16.33 -10.08 22.81
CA VAL A 37 16.20 -10.68 24.14
C VAL A 37 17.55 -11.16 24.65
N VAL A 38 17.83 -10.87 25.93
CA VAL A 38 19.05 -11.27 26.63
C VAL A 38 18.69 -11.90 27.97
N LEU A 39 18.96 -13.20 28.11
CA LEU A 39 18.65 -13.98 29.31
C LEU A 39 19.91 -14.27 30.14
N SER A 40 19.75 -14.27 31.47
CA SER A 40 20.73 -14.87 32.39
C SER A 40 20.52 -16.38 32.51
N ALA A 41 21.44 -17.06 33.19
CA ALA A 41 21.31 -18.49 33.47
C ALA A 41 20.07 -18.82 34.31
N GLU A 42 19.72 -17.95 35.27
CA GLU A 42 18.56 -18.09 36.17
C GLU A 42 17.23 -17.96 35.41
N ASP A 43 17.19 -17.12 34.38
CA ASP A 43 16.01 -16.86 33.56
C ASP A 43 15.91 -17.78 32.33
N ARG A 44 16.78 -18.79 32.20
CA ARG A 44 16.83 -19.72 31.06
C ARG A 44 15.47 -20.34 30.71
N SER A 45 14.62 -20.59 31.71
CA SER A 45 13.28 -21.16 31.50
C SER A 45 12.36 -20.27 30.65
N LEU A 46 12.65 -18.97 30.55
CA LEU A 46 11.91 -18.01 29.75
C LEU A 46 12.23 -18.10 28.25
N ALA A 47 13.31 -18.80 27.85
CA ALA A 47 13.71 -18.96 26.44
C ALA A 47 12.56 -19.49 25.56
N ARG A 48 11.70 -20.36 26.11
CA ARG A 48 10.52 -20.92 25.41
C ARG A 48 9.55 -19.86 24.90
N ARG A 49 9.48 -18.69 25.54
CA ARG A 49 8.58 -17.59 25.14
C ARG A 49 8.98 -16.95 23.82
N PHE A 50 10.26 -17.06 23.46
CA PHE A 50 10.84 -16.42 22.28
C PHE A 50 11.16 -17.46 21.19
N GLN A 51 10.67 -18.69 21.30
CA GLN A 51 10.93 -19.73 20.31
C GLN A 51 10.23 -19.47 18.99
N ALA A 52 9.03 -18.86 19.00
CA ALA A 52 8.25 -18.56 17.80
C ALA A 52 8.66 -17.26 17.08
N ALA A 53 9.51 -16.43 17.69
CA ALA A 53 10.06 -15.22 17.08
C ALA A 53 11.41 -15.56 16.44
N ASP A 54 11.36 -16.09 15.21
CA ASP A 54 12.52 -16.71 14.56
C ASP A 54 13.60 -15.70 14.11
N ASP A 55 13.17 -14.48 13.79
CA ASP A 55 13.96 -13.35 13.33
C ASP A 55 14.53 -12.48 14.47
N LEU A 56 13.92 -12.54 15.67
CA LEU A 56 14.36 -11.79 16.84
C LEU A 56 15.77 -12.23 17.30
N PRO A 57 16.72 -11.28 17.46
CA PRO A 57 18.02 -11.56 18.07
C PRO A 57 17.89 -12.09 19.51
N ARG A 58 18.41 -13.29 19.75
CA ARG A 58 18.27 -14.04 21.01
C ARG A 58 19.62 -14.38 21.61
N PHE A 59 19.88 -13.91 22.83
CA PHE A 59 21.16 -14.07 23.52
C PHE A 59 21.01 -14.62 24.94
N ILE A 60 21.94 -15.48 25.36
CA ILE A 60 22.01 -15.98 26.74
C ILE A 60 23.43 -15.81 27.28
N VAL A 61 23.56 -15.27 28.49
CA VAL A 61 24.87 -14.91 29.06
C VAL A 61 25.41 -16.04 29.92
N ASP A 62 26.65 -16.47 29.64
CA ASP A 62 27.41 -17.50 30.37
C ASP A 62 26.66 -18.84 30.57
N SER A 63 25.67 -19.13 29.72
CA SER A 63 24.83 -20.33 29.76
C SER A 63 24.41 -20.72 28.34
N ASP A 64 23.60 -21.77 28.19
CA ASP A 64 23.16 -22.29 26.89
C ASP A 64 21.64 -22.48 26.87
N ALA A 65 20.97 -22.08 25.80
CA ALA A 65 19.55 -22.33 25.58
C ALA A 65 19.25 -22.60 24.09
N PRO A 66 18.26 -23.47 23.76
CA PRO A 66 17.90 -23.72 22.36
C PRO A 66 17.52 -22.43 21.63
N HIS A 67 18.06 -22.22 20.42
CA HIS A 67 17.84 -21.04 19.57
C HIS A 67 18.38 -19.71 20.13
N PHE A 68 19.23 -19.76 21.15
CA PHE A 68 19.90 -18.57 21.71
C PHE A 68 21.40 -18.62 21.43
N THR A 69 21.96 -17.46 21.07
CA THR A 69 23.40 -17.28 20.93
C THR A 69 24.01 -17.05 22.30
N ARG A 70 24.99 -17.88 22.69
CA ARG A 70 25.72 -17.69 23.94
C ARG A 70 26.67 -16.50 23.85
N LEU A 71 26.63 -15.62 24.85
CA LEU A 71 27.55 -14.50 25.01
C LEU A 71 28.26 -14.57 26.37
N ARG A 72 29.46 -13.98 26.44
CA ARG A 72 30.10 -13.63 27.71
C ARG A 72 29.71 -12.21 28.15
N LYS A 73 29.78 -11.92 29.45
CA LYS A 73 29.42 -10.60 30.01
C LYS A 73 30.11 -9.41 29.33
N ASP A 74 31.38 -9.55 28.95
CA ASP A 74 32.18 -8.51 28.28
C ASP A 74 31.67 -8.18 26.87
N GLN A 75 30.89 -9.07 26.26
CA GLN A 75 30.42 -8.93 24.88
C GLN A 75 28.98 -8.37 24.79
N VAL A 76 28.25 -8.37 25.90
CA VAL A 76 26.79 -8.12 25.91
C VAL A 76 26.44 -6.78 25.29
N ASN A 77 27.03 -5.69 25.74
CA ASN A 77 26.65 -4.34 25.29
C ASN A 77 26.85 -4.16 23.78
N GLU A 78 28.05 -4.43 23.27
CA GLU A 78 28.39 -4.19 21.87
C GLU A 78 27.61 -5.10 20.92
N VAL A 79 27.59 -6.41 21.20
CA VAL A 79 26.96 -7.39 20.31
C VAL A 79 25.45 -7.24 20.30
N VAL A 80 24.81 -7.06 21.46
CA VAL A 80 23.35 -6.95 21.54
C VAL A 80 22.87 -5.65 20.90
N LEU A 81 23.52 -4.51 21.15
CA LEU A 81 23.11 -3.24 20.55
C LEU A 81 23.32 -3.23 19.03
N ALA A 82 24.43 -3.82 18.54
CA ALA A 82 24.65 -3.96 17.11
C ALA A 82 23.62 -4.88 16.45
N ALA A 83 23.27 -6.00 17.09
CA ALA A 83 22.26 -6.93 16.60
C ALA A 83 20.85 -6.32 16.61
N ALA A 84 20.47 -5.63 17.70
CA ALA A 84 19.21 -4.92 17.83
C ALA A 84 19.06 -3.86 16.73
N LYS A 85 20.09 -3.01 16.56
CA LYS A 85 20.10 -1.99 15.51
C LYS A 85 19.97 -2.60 14.11
N ARG A 86 20.72 -3.67 13.82
CA ARG A 86 20.65 -4.36 12.53
C ARG A 86 19.28 -4.98 12.28
N PHE A 87 18.68 -5.58 13.32
CA PHE A 87 17.34 -6.15 13.25
C PHE A 87 16.32 -5.06 12.90
N GLU A 88 16.29 -3.97 13.66
CA GLU A 88 15.36 -2.86 13.42
C GLU A 88 15.56 -2.21 12.05
N GLN A 89 16.81 -2.03 11.60
CA GLN A 89 17.09 -1.55 10.25
C GLN A 89 16.55 -2.47 9.16
N GLY A 90 16.52 -3.79 9.38
CA GLY A 90 15.92 -4.76 8.46
C GLY A 90 14.39 -4.73 8.45
N LEU A 91 13.75 -4.16 9.49
CA LEU A 91 12.30 -4.00 9.57
C LEU A 91 11.80 -2.76 8.84
N LEU A 92 12.69 -1.81 8.54
CA LEU A 92 12.31 -0.53 7.94
C LEU A 92 12.49 -0.58 6.41
N PRO A 93 11.50 -0.10 5.64
CA PRO A 93 11.68 0.06 4.20
C PRO A 93 12.53 1.30 3.86
N PRO A 94 13.00 1.42 2.61
CA PRO A 94 14.10 2.33 2.24
C PRO A 94 13.90 3.78 2.65
N PHE A 95 12.72 4.36 2.38
CA PHE A 95 12.45 5.77 2.61
C PHE A 95 12.18 6.05 4.09
N VAL A 96 11.47 5.16 4.78
CA VAL A 96 11.24 5.29 6.23
C VAL A 96 12.55 5.19 7.00
N ALA A 97 13.43 4.26 6.64
CA ALA A 97 14.75 4.12 7.26
C ALA A 97 15.58 5.40 7.10
N ALA A 98 15.65 5.94 5.89
CA ALA A 98 16.35 7.18 5.61
C ALA A 98 15.73 8.38 6.33
N MET A 99 14.40 8.47 6.40
CA MET A 99 13.71 9.53 7.13
C MET A 99 14.02 9.49 8.62
N ILE A 100 14.00 8.32 9.25
CA ILE A 100 14.33 8.18 10.67
C ILE A 100 15.77 8.64 10.92
N ASP A 101 16.71 8.17 10.11
CA ASP A 101 18.12 8.57 10.20
C ASP A 101 18.31 10.08 10.04
N TYR A 102 17.65 10.68 9.05
CA TYR A 102 17.64 12.13 8.86
C TYR A 102 17.06 12.87 10.07
N THR A 103 15.97 12.36 10.65
CA THR A 103 15.32 12.98 11.81
C THR A 103 16.09 12.84 13.12
N ASP A 104 16.98 11.85 13.23
CA ASP A 104 17.87 11.66 14.38
C ASP A 104 19.08 12.62 14.35
N GLY A 105 19.39 13.23 13.20
CA GLY A 105 20.50 14.17 13.02
C GLY A 105 20.24 15.62 13.51
N ASP A 106 21.23 16.49 13.32
CA ASP A 106 21.06 17.94 13.47
C ASP A 106 20.26 18.48 12.29
N GLN A 107 19.01 18.87 12.56
CA GLN A 107 18.07 19.37 11.57
C GLN A 107 18.04 20.89 11.51
N THR A 108 19.12 21.59 11.87
CA THR A 108 19.21 23.04 11.70
C THR A 108 19.10 23.39 10.21
N SER A 109 17.87 23.70 9.78
CA SER A 109 17.53 23.94 8.39
C SER A 109 16.86 25.30 8.22
N PHE A 110 17.35 26.05 7.25
CA PHE A 110 16.74 27.30 6.78
C PHE A 110 15.85 27.07 5.55
N ALA A 111 15.61 25.81 5.17
CA ALA A 111 14.71 25.44 4.10
C ALA A 111 13.24 25.48 4.54
N THR A 112 12.34 25.30 3.59
CA THR A 112 10.93 24.98 3.86
C THR A 112 10.83 23.58 4.49
N PRO A 113 9.75 23.29 5.26
CA PRO A 113 8.65 24.18 5.63
C PRO A 113 9.01 25.25 6.67
N GLY A 114 8.38 26.42 6.60
CA GLY A 114 8.71 27.59 7.44
C GLY A 114 8.41 27.44 8.94
N HIS A 115 7.87 26.31 9.39
CA HIS A 115 7.80 26.00 10.82
C HIS A 115 9.12 25.45 11.38
N HIS A 116 10.07 25.06 10.52
CA HIS A 116 11.42 24.59 10.85
C HIS A 116 11.41 23.51 11.94
N GLY A 117 10.89 22.31 11.65
CA GLY A 117 10.78 21.24 12.65
C GLY A 117 9.77 21.52 13.78
N GLY A 118 8.96 22.58 13.63
CA GLY A 118 7.90 22.98 14.55
C GLY A 118 8.32 24.06 15.54
N GLU A 119 9.55 24.57 15.43
CA GLU A 119 10.07 25.70 16.19
C GLU A 119 9.13 26.91 16.15
N PHE A 120 8.54 27.20 14.98
CA PHE A 120 7.64 28.35 14.85
C PHE A 120 6.33 28.18 15.63
N PHE A 121 5.75 26.97 15.64
CA PHE A 121 4.56 26.67 16.44
C PHE A 121 4.81 26.89 17.94
N ARG A 122 6.01 26.55 18.41
CA ARG A 122 6.40 26.70 19.82
C ARG A 122 6.55 28.16 20.28
N ARG A 123 6.46 29.15 19.38
CA ARG A 123 6.55 30.59 19.69
C ARG A 123 5.28 31.16 20.34
N THR A 124 4.15 30.46 20.29
CA THR A 124 2.89 30.90 20.90
C THR A 124 2.30 29.80 21.77
N ARG A 125 1.47 30.17 22.75
CA ARG A 125 0.77 29.18 23.61
C ARG A 125 -0.14 28.27 22.79
N ALA A 126 -0.89 28.84 21.84
CA ALA A 126 -1.77 28.06 20.98
C ALA A 126 -1.00 27.07 20.09
N GLY A 127 0.09 27.54 19.46
CA GLY A 127 0.93 26.66 18.64
C GLY A 127 1.66 25.59 19.45
N ARG A 128 2.02 25.85 20.70
CA ARG A 128 2.61 24.83 21.59
C ARG A 128 1.62 23.69 21.88
N LEU A 129 0.34 24.00 22.14
CA LEU A 129 -0.70 22.98 22.31
C LEU A 129 -0.84 22.10 21.04
N PHE A 130 -0.78 22.72 19.86
CA PHE A 130 -0.81 22.00 18.59
C PHE A 130 0.42 21.10 18.39
N TYR A 131 1.62 21.62 18.69
CA TYR A 131 2.87 20.88 18.60
C TYR A 131 2.89 19.67 19.54
N ASP A 132 2.49 19.88 20.80
CA ASP A 132 2.50 18.82 21.81
C ASP A 132 1.42 17.74 21.52
N PHE A 133 0.29 18.11 20.89
CA PHE A 133 -0.75 17.16 20.47
C PHE A 133 -0.27 16.19 19.38
N TYR A 134 0.38 16.70 18.33
CA TYR A 134 0.89 15.86 17.23
C TYR A 134 2.25 15.22 17.53
N GLY A 135 3.01 15.78 18.48
CA GLY A 135 4.34 15.32 18.85
C GLY A 135 5.44 15.79 17.89
N ALA A 136 6.67 15.81 18.40
CA ALA A 136 7.82 16.39 17.72
C ALA A 136 8.14 15.74 16.36
N ASN A 137 8.05 14.41 16.27
CA ASN A 137 8.45 13.68 15.07
C ASN A 137 7.62 14.05 13.85
N THR A 138 6.32 14.32 14.02
CA THR A 138 5.43 14.76 12.93
C THR A 138 5.94 16.02 12.24
N PHE A 139 6.50 16.98 13.01
CA PHE A 139 7.04 18.23 12.46
C PHE A 139 8.48 18.09 11.98
N ARG A 140 9.27 17.20 12.61
CA ARG A 140 10.67 16.94 12.23
C ARG A 140 10.76 16.15 10.92
N SER A 141 9.74 15.37 10.60
CA SER A 141 9.63 14.62 9.34
C SER A 141 8.87 15.37 8.25
N ASP A 142 8.30 16.55 8.53
CA ASP A 142 7.72 17.42 7.50
C ASP A 142 8.83 18.24 6.84
N LEU A 143 9.33 17.70 5.73
CA LEU A 143 10.53 18.16 5.03
C LEU A 143 10.18 18.76 3.67
N SER A 144 11.19 19.20 2.93
CA SER A 144 11.04 19.68 1.56
C SER A 144 12.10 19.10 0.64
N SER A 145 11.83 19.19 -0.66
CA SER A 145 12.79 18.85 -1.73
C SER A 145 14.03 19.73 -1.76
N SER A 146 14.09 20.77 -0.92
CA SER A 146 15.34 21.53 -0.70
C SER A 146 16.38 20.70 0.03
N ASP A 147 15.96 19.63 0.72
CA ASP A 147 16.84 18.62 1.29
C ASP A 147 16.96 17.42 0.36
N GLY A 148 18.14 17.27 -0.25
CA GLY A 148 18.42 16.20 -1.20
C GLY A 148 18.65 14.83 -0.57
N TYR A 149 18.73 14.71 0.76
CA TYR A 149 19.10 13.44 1.41
C TYR A 149 18.11 12.31 1.10
N LEU A 150 16.81 12.62 1.08
CA LEU A 150 15.75 11.64 0.84
C LEU A 150 15.47 11.39 -0.65
N GLY A 151 16.14 12.12 -1.54
CA GLY A 151 15.85 12.12 -2.98
C GLY A 151 14.64 13.00 -3.34
N ASP A 152 14.07 12.74 -4.51
CA ASP A 152 13.00 13.56 -5.08
C ASP A 152 11.81 12.68 -5.52
N MET A 153 10.64 12.98 -4.98
CA MET A 153 9.39 12.23 -5.23
C MET A 153 8.76 12.54 -6.59
N LEU A 154 9.13 13.65 -7.22
CA LEU A 154 8.55 14.10 -8.49
C LEU A 154 9.34 13.57 -9.69
N THR A 155 10.67 13.48 -9.52
CA THR A 155 11.57 12.89 -10.52
C THR A 155 11.87 11.42 -10.24
N HIS A 156 11.38 10.88 -9.12
CA HIS A 156 11.57 9.50 -8.68
C HIS A 156 13.05 9.14 -8.54
N ASP A 157 13.76 9.87 -7.67
CA ASP A 157 15.19 9.69 -7.41
C ASP A 157 15.48 9.34 -5.94
N GLY A 158 16.66 8.76 -5.67
CA GLY A 158 17.13 8.43 -4.34
C GLY A 158 16.24 7.45 -3.58
N PHE A 159 16.00 7.72 -2.29
CA PHE A 159 15.18 6.84 -1.44
C PHE A 159 13.71 6.84 -1.83
N ALA A 160 13.21 7.92 -2.46
CA ALA A 160 11.85 7.95 -2.98
C ALA A 160 11.66 6.90 -4.10
N ALA A 161 12.61 6.82 -5.03
CA ALA A 161 12.63 5.81 -6.08
C ALA A 161 12.73 4.39 -5.51
N ALA A 162 13.59 4.20 -4.51
CA ALA A 162 13.79 2.90 -3.87
C ALA A 162 12.50 2.39 -3.18
N ALA A 163 11.74 3.28 -2.54
CA ALA A 163 10.45 2.94 -1.92
C ALA A 163 9.40 2.54 -2.96
N GLU A 164 9.30 3.29 -4.06
CA GLU A 164 8.37 2.95 -5.14
C GLU A 164 8.75 1.64 -5.86
N GLN A 165 10.05 1.38 -6.03
CA GLN A 165 10.56 0.11 -6.56
C GLN A 165 10.24 -1.06 -5.64
N HIS A 166 10.48 -0.91 -4.33
CA HIS A 166 10.11 -1.91 -3.32
C HIS A 166 8.60 -2.18 -3.34
N ALA A 167 7.76 -1.14 -3.42
CA ALA A 167 6.32 -1.31 -3.58
C ALA A 167 5.96 -2.03 -4.90
N ALA A 168 6.66 -1.74 -6.01
CA ALA A 168 6.42 -2.43 -7.28
C ALA A 168 6.69 -3.94 -7.18
N GLU A 169 7.74 -4.33 -6.47
CA GLU A 169 8.09 -5.73 -6.20
C GLU A 169 7.03 -6.43 -5.34
N VAL A 170 6.62 -5.81 -4.22
CA VAL A 170 5.60 -6.36 -3.31
C VAL A 170 4.25 -6.53 -4.00
N PHE A 171 3.88 -5.61 -4.89
CA PHE A 171 2.57 -5.59 -5.57
C PHE A 171 2.61 -6.21 -6.99
N HIS A 172 3.71 -6.82 -7.41
CA HIS A 172 3.85 -7.49 -8.71
C HIS A 172 3.60 -6.61 -9.95
N SER A 173 4.02 -5.34 -9.86
CA SER A 173 3.91 -4.36 -10.95
C SER A 173 5.27 -3.99 -11.52
N ASP A 174 5.31 -3.51 -12.76
CA ASP A 174 6.57 -3.07 -13.38
C ASP A 174 7.01 -1.72 -12.81
N ARG A 175 6.05 -0.89 -12.40
CA ARG A 175 6.32 0.37 -11.70
C ARG A 175 5.18 0.77 -10.76
N THR A 176 5.52 1.38 -9.63
CA THR A 176 4.56 2.01 -8.73
C THR A 176 4.80 3.53 -8.66
N TYR A 177 3.73 4.31 -8.57
CA TYR A 177 3.77 5.74 -8.27
C TYR A 177 3.01 6.02 -6.98
N PHE A 178 3.63 6.73 -6.04
CA PHE A 178 2.99 7.14 -4.80
C PHE A 178 2.20 8.44 -4.99
N VAL A 179 0.90 8.39 -4.70
CA VAL A 179 -0.04 9.51 -4.90
C VAL A 179 -0.53 10.01 -3.54
N LEU A 180 -0.17 11.25 -3.21
CA LEU A 180 -0.45 11.85 -1.89
C LEU A 180 -1.77 12.65 -1.83
N ASN A 181 -2.57 12.61 -2.89
CA ASN A 181 -3.87 13.30 -2.98
C ASN A 181 -5.02 12.35 -3.38
N GLY A 182 -4.93 11.12 -2.89
CA GLY A 182 -5.92 10.06 -2.97
C GLY A 182 -6.10 9.45 -4.35
N THR A 183 -6.82 8.33 -4.39
CA THR A 183 -7.16 7.63 -5.65
C THR A 183 -8.02 8.48 -6.59
N SER A 184 -8.67 9.50 -6.04
CA SER A 184 -9.33 10.52 -6.85
C SER A 184 -8.36 11.18 -7.82
N THR A 185 -7.12 11.42 -7.40
CA THR A 185 -6.06 11.99 -8.22
C THR A 185 -5.38 10.92 -9.06
N ALA A 186 -5.12 9.74 -8.49
CA ALA A 186 -4.55 8.60 -9.22
C ALA A 186 -5.36 8.25 -10.49
N ASN A 187 -6.69 8.19 -10.38
CA ASN A 187 -7.58 7.96 -11.54
C ASN A 187 -7.43 9.05 -12.62
N LYS A 188 -7.19 10.31 -12.23
CA LYS A 188 -7.00 11.39 -13.20
C LYS A 188 -5.67 11.23 -13.91
N VAL A 189 -4.58 10.94 -13.19
CA VAL A 189 -3.26 10.66 -13.76
C VAL A 189 -3.36 9.53 -14.79
N CYS A 190 -3.94 8.39 -14.43
CA CYS A 190 -4.11 7.26 -15.36
C CYS A 190 -4.92 7.64 -16.60
N ALA A 191 -6.01 8.39 -16.43
CA ALA A 191 -6.86 8.83 -17.53
C ALA A 191 -6.14 9.83 -18.45
N THR A 192 -5.54 10.89 -17.90
CA THR A 192 -4.90 11.98 -18.68
C THR A 192 -3.56 11.56 -19.28
N ALA A 193 -2.89 10.54 -18.75
CA ALA A 193 -1.72 9.92 -19.38
C ALA A 193 -2.06 9.17 -20.67
N LEU A 194 -3.29 8.62 -20.75
CA LEU A 194 -3.70 7.70 -21.82
C LEU A 194 -4.63 8.31 -22.84
N LEU A 195 -5.58 9.13 -22.40
CA LEU A 195 -6.73 9.59 -23.19
C LEU A 195 -6.52 11.01 -23.73
N THR A 196 -7.07 11.23 -24.92
CA THR A 196 -7.11 12.51 -25.61
C THR A 196 -8.51 12.76 -26.21
N PRO A 197 -8.84 14.00 -26.59
CA PRO A 197 -10.12 14.29 -27.23
C PRO A 197 -10.34 13.44 -28.49
N GLY A 198 -11.49 12.78 -28.54
CA GLY A 198 -11.85 11.86 -29.61
C GLY A 198 -11.59 10.39 -29.28
N ASP A 199 -10.77 10.04 -28.28
CA ASP A 199 -10.61 8.65 -27.85
C ASP A 199 -11.90 8.07 -27.28
N LEU A 200 -12.10 6.76 -27.48
CA LEU A 200 -13.17 6.02 -26.82
C LEU A 200 -12.67 5.42 -25.51
N VAL A 201 -13.47 5.54 -24.46
CA VAL A 201 -13.23 4.91 -23.16
C VAL A 201 -14.35 3.92 -22.84
N LEU A 202 -14.00 2.65 -22.63
CA LEU A 202 -14.94 1.62 -22.17
C LEU A 202 -15.19 1.83 -20.68
N PHE A 203 -16.43 2.13 -20.29
CA PHE A 203 -16.68 2.84 -19.04
C PHE A 203 -17.72 2.13 -18.16
N ASP A 204 -17.28 1.50 -17.07
CA ASP A 204 -18.18 0.97 -16.04
C ASP A 204 -19.07 2.08 -15.47
N ARG A 205 -20.40 1.88 -15.47
CA ARG A 205 -21.35 2.87 -14.94
C ARG A 205 -21.25 3.05 -13.43
N ASN A 206 -20.60 2.13 -12.71
CA ASN A 206 -20.29 2.25 -11.28
C ASN A 206 -19.05 3.11 -10.98
N ASN A 207 -18.30 3.54 -12.01
CA ASN A 207 -17.08 4.29 -11.81
C ASN A 207 -17.29 5.52 -10.91
N HIS A 208 -16.33 5.74 -10.01
CA HIS A 208 -16.35 6.88 -9.11
C HIS A 208 -16.24 8.19 -9.90
N LYS A 209 -16.74 9.30 -9.33
CA LYS A 209 -16.69 10.64 -9.96
C LYS A 209 -15.29 11.05 -10.44
N SER A 210 -14.22 10.53 -9.83
CA SER A 210 -12.85 10.81 -10.27
C SER A 210 -12.54 10.28 -11.67
N ALA A 211 -13.03 9.08 -12.03
CA ALA A 211 -12.87 8.56 -13.38
C ALA A 211 -13.69 9.38 -14.38
N HIS A 212 -14.89 9.85 -14.00
CA HIS A 212 -15.67 10.78 -14.82
C HIS A 212 -14.91 12.09 -15.05
N HIS A 213 -14.34 12.68 -14.00
CA HIS A 213 -13.56 13.91 -14.11
C HIS A 213 -12.29 13.71 -14.94
N GLY A 214 -11.54 12.64 -14.70
CA GLY A 214 -10.30 12.35 -15.42
C GLY A 214 -10.52 12.05 -16.89
N ALA A 215 -11.32 11.03 -17.20
CA ALA A 215 -11.49 10.53 -18.56
C ALA A 215 -12.39 11.44 -19.41
N LEU A 216 -13.50 11.93 -18.87
CA LEU A 216 -14.53 12.59 -19.69
C LEU A 216 -14.37 14.11 -19.67
N VAL A 217 -14.10 14.69 -18.51
CA VAL A 217 -14.04 16.16 -18.36
C VAL A 217 -12.65 16.70 -18.73
N LEU A 218 -11.59 16.12 -18.16
CA LEU A 218 -10.23 16.61 -18.36
C LEU A 218 -9.62 16.10 -19.68
N ALA A 219 -9.72 14.80 -19.96
CA ALA A 219 -9.16 14.22 -21.18
C ALA A 219 -10.07 14.36 -22.40
N GLY A 220 -11.38 14.61 -22.22
CA GLY A 220 -12.31 14.79 -23.33
C GLY A 220 -12.66 13.50 -24.09
N ALA A 221 -12.47 12.34 -23.47
CA ALA A 221 -12.80 11.05 -24.09
C ALA A 221 -14.31 10.81 -24.15
N THR A 222 -14.74 10.04 -25.15
CA THR A 222 -16.13 9.69 -25.34
C THR A 222 -16.42 8.32 -24.72
N PRO A 223 -17.36 8.22 -23.75
CA PRO A 223 -17.61 6.98 -23.05
C PRO A 223 -18.52 6.03 -23.84
N VAL A 224 -18.18 4.74 -23.81
CA VAL A 224 -19.10 3.65 -24.10
C VAL A 224 -19.44 2.97 -22.78
N TYR A 225 -20.65 3.21 -22.28
CA TYR A 225 -21.05 2.75 -20.95
C TYR A 225 -21.37 1.26 -20.90
N LEU A 226 -20.91 0.64 -19.83
CA LEU A 226 -21.29 -0.71 -19.42
C LEU A 226 -22.36 -0.62 -18.32
N GLU A 227 -23.40 -1.44 -18.42
CA GLU A 227 -24.50 -1.43 -17.46
C GLU A 227 -24.08 -1.97 -16.09
N ALA A 228 -24.67 -1.42 -15.03
CA ALA A 228 -24.46 -1.88 -13.66
C ALA A 228 -25.78 -2.37 -13.04
N THR A 229 -25.70 -3.44 -12.25
CA THR A 229 -26.88 -3.98 -11.57
C THR A 229 -27.13 -3.29 -10.23
N ARG A 230 -28.40 -3.29 -9.80
CA ARG A 230 -28.84 -2.90 -8.46
C ARG A 230 -29.84 -3.94 -7.95
N ASN A 231 -29.81 -4.23 -6.66
CA ASN A 231 -30.82 -5.07 -6.01
C ASN A 231 -31.90 -4.19 -5.33
N PRO A 232 -32.98 -4.76 -4.76
CA PRO A 232 -34.03 -3.99 -4.07
C PRO A 232 -33.55 -3.18 -2.85
N TYR A 233 -32.37 -3.48 -2.32
CA TYR A 233 -31.74 -2.71 -1.24
C TYR A 233 -30.93 -1.51 -1.75
N GLY A 234 -30.81 -1.35 -3.07
CA GLY A 234 -30.01 -0.30 -3.69
C GLY A 234 -28.51 -0.59 -3.72
N PHE A 235 -28.07 -1.81 -3.37
CA PHE A 235 -26.64 -2.15 -3.39
C PHE A 235 -26.06 -2.02 -4.78
N ILE A 236 -24.85 -1.49 -4.83
CA ILE A 236 -23.99 -1.37 -5.99
C ILE A 236 -23.52 -2.77 -6.39
N GLY A 237 -24.31 -3.39 -7.25
CA GLY A 237 -24.00 -4.68 -7.85
C GLY A 237 -22.94 -4.57 -8.94
N GLY A 238 -22.48 -5.74 -9.40
CA GLY A 238 -21.57 -5.84 -10.52
C GLY A 238 -22.25 -5.61 -11.88
N MET A 239 -21.44 -5.48 -12.90
CA MET A 239 -21.80 -5.51 -14.31
C MET A 239 -22.17 -6.95 -14.73
N PRO A 240 -23.26 -7.15 -15.49
CA PRO A 240 -23.58 -8.45 -16.05
C PRO A 240 -22.51 -8.90 -17.06
N ALA A 241 -22.15 -10.19 -17.07
CA ALA A 241 -21.16 -10.72 -18.02
C ALA A 241 -21.53 -10.46 -19.49
N ALA A 242 -22.83 -10.48 -19.83
CA ALA A 242 -23.32 -10.16 -21.18
C ALA A 242 -22.99 -8.72 -21.64
N ALA A 243 -22.67 -7.80 -20.72
CA ALA A 243 -22.24 -6.46 -21.08
C ALA A 243 -20.84 -6.41 -21.71
N LEU A 244 -20.04 -7.47 -21.54
CA LEU A 244 -18.69 -7.64 -22.10
C LEU A 244 -18.67 -8.30 -23.48
N ASP A 245 -19.83 -8.65 -24.03
CA ASP A 245 -19.92 -9.26 -25.37
C ASP A 245 -19.40 -8.29 -26.45
N GLU A 246 -18.42 -8.74 -27.24
CA GLU A 246 -17.76 -7.91 -28.25
C GLU A 246 -18.73 -7.38 -29.30
N ASN A 247 -19.67 -8.21 -29.78
CA ASN A 247 -20.62 -7.78 -30.81
C ASN A 247 -21.52 -6.66 -30.28
N ALA A 248 -22.06 -6.83 -29.07
CA ALA A 248 -22.84 -5.81 -28.40
C ALA A 248 -22.04 -4.51 -28.17
N LEU A 249 -20.75 -4.62 -27.82
CA LEU A 249 -19.87 -3.46 -27.67
C LEU A 249 -19.64 -2.73 -29.00
N ARG A 250 -19.38 -3.46 -30.09
CA ARG A 250 -19.23 -2.87 -31.43
C ARG A 250 -20.51 -2.18 -31.89
N GLU A 251 -21.68 -2.76 -31.64
CA GLU A 251 -22.96 -2.10 -31.91
C GLU A 251 -23.17 -0.83 -31.08
N ARG A 252 -22.72 -0.82 -29.81
CA ARG A 252 -22.72 0.39 -28.98
C ARG A 252 -21.77 1.46 -29.53
N ILE A 253 -20.58 1.07 -29.98
CA ILE A 253 -19.62 1.99 -30.60
C ILE A 253 -20.22 2.61 -31.87
N ARG A 254 -20.92 1.84 -32.73
CA ARG A 254 -21.55 2.38 -33.95
C ARG A 254 -22.51 3.53 -33.71
N LYS A 255 -23.15 3.59 -32.54
CA LYS A 255 -24.06 4.67 -32.15
C LYS A 255 -23.35 5.95 -31.72
N VAL A 256 -22.06 5.87 -31.42
CA VAL A 256 -21.26 6.96 -30.84
C VAL A 256 -20.18 7.42 -31.80
N ASP A 257 -19.45 6.48 -32.41
CA ASP A 257 -18.42 6.70 -33.42
C ASP A 257 -18.32 5.47 -34.34
N ALA A 258 -19.08 5.48 -35.43
CA ALA A 258 -19.13 4.37 -36.39
C ALA A 258 -17.79 4.08 -37.07
N ALA A 259 -16.91 5.07 -37.21
CA ALA A 259 -15.60 4.88 -37.84
C ALA A 259 -14.65 4.03 -36.99
N LYS A 260 -14.88 3.98 -35.66
CA LYS A 260 -14.06 3.23 -34.72
C LYS A 260 -14.58 1.82 -34.44
N ALA A 261 -15.83 1.51 -34.77
CA ALA A 261 -16.51 0.28 -34.37
C ALA A 261 -15.82 -1.00 -34.83
N ASP A 262 -15.15 -0.97 -35.99
CA ASP A 262 -14.51 -2.13 -36.60
C ASP A 262 -12.96 -2.10 -36.45
N LEU A 263 -12.42 -1.15 -35.68
CA LEU A 263 -11.01 -1.16 -35.31
C LEU A 263 -10.69 -2.41 -34.45
N PRO A 264 -9.47 -2.97 -34.53
CA PRO A 264 -9.07 -4.08 -33.66
C PRO A 264 -9.17 -3.71 -32.18
N ARG A 265 -8.66 -2.53 -31.81
CA ARG A 265 -8.74 -1.93 -30.46
C ARG A 265 -9.48 -0.59 -30.52
N PRO A 266 -10.82 -0.58 -30.45
CA PRO A 266 -11.57 0.67 -30.51
C PRO A 266 -11.37 1.56 -29.27
N PHE A 267 -11.00 0.97 -28.13
CA PHE A 267 -10.87 1.69 -26.86
C PHE A 267 -9.42 2.00 -26.53
N ARG A 268 -9.13 3.26 -26.23
CA ARG A 268 -7.82 3.65 -25.70
C ARG A 268 -7.65 3.21 -24.25
N LEU A 269 -8.74 3.22 -23.47
CA LEU A 269 -8.76 2.79 -22.07
C LEU A 269 -10.10 2.13 -21.73
N GLY A 270 -10.06 1.00 -21.03
CA GLY A 270 -11.20 0.49 -20.26
C GLY A 270 -11.05 0.83 -18.78
N ILE A 271 -12.10 1.34 -18.13
CA ILE A 271 -12.07 1.67 -16.69
C ILE A 271 -13.14 0.87 -15.96
N PHE A 272 -12.71 0.01 -15.04
CA PHE A 272 -13.55 -0.88 -14.25
C PHE A 272 -13.35 -0.65 -12.76
N GLN A 273 -14.43 -0.55 -12.00
CA GLN A 273 -14.35 -0.52 -10.54
C GLN A 273 -14.20 -1.95 -10.03
N LEU A 274 -12.97 -2.43 -9.79
CA LEU A 274 -12.72 -3.85 -9.49
C LEU A 274 -13.55 -4.38 -8.32
N GLY A 275 -13.62 -3.60 -7.23
CA GLY A 275 -14.45 -3.86 -6.07
C GLY A 275 -15.48 -2.75 -5.86
N THR A 276 -16.76 -3.10 -5.83
CA THR A 276 -17.82 -2.14 -5.49
C THR A 276 -17.81 -1.84 -3.99
N TYR A 277 -18.37 -0.70 -3.60
CA TYR A 277 -18.50 -0.32 -2.19
C TYR A 277 -19.24 -1.39 -1.35
N ASP A 278 -20.24 -2.04 -1.94
CA ASP A 278 -21.09 -3.02 -1.26
C ASP A 278 -20.52 -4.46 -1.31
N GLY A 279 -19.24 -4.61 -1.67
CA GLY A 279 -18.51 -5.87 -1.53
C GLY A 279 -18.66 -6.85 -2.70
N ILE A 280 -19.00 -6.37 -3.90
CA ILE A 280 -18.92 -7.19 -5.12
C ILE A 280 -17.54 -7.01 -5.74
N LEU A 281 -16.77 -8.09 -5.79
CA LEU A 281 -15.44 -8.13 -6.39
C LEU A 281 -15.51 -8.84 -7.75
N TYR A 282 -15.03 -8.18 -8.80
CA TYR A 282 -14.97 -8.76 -10.14
C TYR A 282 -13.80 -9.73 -10.31
N ASN A 283 -14.00 -10.70 -11.20
CA ASN A 283 -12.92 -11.53 -11.71
C ASN A 283 -12.13 -10.73 -12.77
N ALA A 284 -10.95 -10.22 -12.39
CA ALA A 284 -10.10 -9.43 -13.27
C ALA A 284 -9.65 -10.24 -14.50
N ARG A 285 -9.30 -11.53 -14.32
CA ARG A 285 -8.95 -12.43 -15.42
C ARG A 285 -10.05 -12.47 -16.47
N GLN A 286 -11.31 -12.66 -16.06
CA GLN A 286 -12.44 -12.70 -16.99
C GLN A 286 -12.59 -11.39 -17.76
N ILE A 287 -12.39 -10.23 -17.11
CA ILE A 287 -12.48 -8.93 -17.80
C ILE A 287 -11.38 -8.82 -18.87
N VAL A 288 -10.14 -9.16 -18.53
CA VAL A 288 -9.01 -9.12 -19.47
C VAL A 288 -9.24 -10.09 -20.64
N GLU A 289 -9.68 -11.31 -20.37
CA GLU A 289 -9.99 -12.31 -21.41
C GLU A 289 -11.14 -11.87 -22.32
N SER A 290 -12.15 -11.16 -21.78
CA SER A 290 -13.36 -10.81 -22.53
C SER A 290 -13.17 -9.56 -23.40
N VAL A 291 -12.49 -8.52 -22.90
CA VAL A 291 -12.38 -7.23 -23.60
C VAL A 291 -10.95 -6.73 -23.77
N GLY A 292 -9.95 -7.44 -23.27
CA GLY A 292 -8.55 -7.00 -23.31
C GLY A 292 -8.01 -6.81 -24.73
N GLN A 293 -8.53 -7.55 -25.71
CA GLN A 293 -8.19 -7.37 -27.13
C GLN A 293 -8.82 -6.12 -27.75
N LEU A 294 -9.82 -5.51 -27.12
CA LEU A 294 -10.50 -4.30 -27.59
C LEU A 294 -9.93 -3.00 -27.00
N CYS A 295 -9.09 -3.12 -25.97
CA CYS A 295 -8.55 -1.99 -25.21
C CYS A 295 -7.03 -1.90 -25.38
N ASP A 296 -6.46 -0.71 -25.57
CA ASP A 296 -5.00 -0.55 -25.44
C ASP A 296 -4.53 -0.77 -24.00
N TYR A 297 -5.26 -0.18 -23.05
CA TYR A 297 -5.04 -0.28 -21.61
C TYR A 297 -6.34 -0.58 -20.86
N ILE A 298 -6.22 -1.21 -19.69
CA ILE A 298 -7.30 -1.36 -18.71
C ILE A 298 -6.84 -0.76 -17.38
N LEU A 299 -7.64 0.16 -16.83
CA LEU A 299 -7.55 0.67 -15.48
C LEU A 299 -8.55 -0.06 -14.59
N PHE A 300 -8.04 -0.79 -13.60
CA PHE A 300 -8.81 -1.30 -12.48
C PHE A 300 -8.78 -0.30 -11.32
N ASP A 301 -9.89 0.41 -11.09
CA ASP A 301 -10.08 1.21 -9.88
C ASP A 301 -10.32 0.28 -8.70
N CYS A 302 -9.25 0.01 -7.96
CA CYS A 302 -9.18 -0.90 -6.82
C CYS A 302 -9.22 -0.13 -5.51
N ALA A 303 -9.81 1.07 -5.46
CA ALA A 303 -9.81 1.87 -4.24
C ALA A 303 -10.44 1.14 -3.04
N TRP A 304 -11.46 0.30 -3.26
CA TRP A 304 -12.09 -0.49 -2.20
C TRP A 304 -11.42 -1.82 -1.91
N VAL A 305 -10.33 -2.16 -2.61
CA VAL A 305 -9.65 -3.44 -2.45
C VAL A 305 -8.13 -3.22 -2.55
N GLY A 306 -7.37 -4.19 -3.01
CA GLY A 306 -5.91 -4.23 -3.06
C GLY A 306 -5.33 -5.37 -2.23
N TYR A 307 -6.14 -5.95 -1.34
CA TYR A 307 -5.76 -7.10 -0.53
C TYR A 307 -5.99 -8.45 -1.21
N GLU A 308 -6.72 -8.48 -2.34
CA GLU A 308 -7.05 -9.71 -3.06
C GLU A 308 -5.83 -10.48 -3.53
N GLN A 309 -4.71 -9.80 -3.79
CA GLN A 309 -3.44 -10.43 -4.18
C GLN A 309 -2.79 -11.25 -3.06
N PHE A 310 -3.05 -10.92 -1.79
CA PHE A 310 -2.46 -11.58 -0.61
C PHE A 310 -3.31 -12.75 -0.10
N LEU A 311 -4.44 -13.03 -0.78
CA LEU A 311 -5.35 -14.12 -0.43
C LEU A 311 -5.43 -15.09 -1.60
N PRO A 312 -4.86 -16.31 -1.51
CA PRO A 312 -4.87 -17.26 -2.63
C PRO A 312 -6.27 -17.58 -3.17
N MET A 313 -7.30 -17.56 -2.32
CA MET A 313 -8.70 -17.77 -2.74
C MET A 313 -9.25 -16.66 -3.67
N LEU A 314 -8.62 -15.48 -3.68
CA LEU A 314 -8.99 -14.33 -4.49
C LEU A 314 -8.02 -14.07 -5.64
N ALA A 315 -7.07 -14.98 -5.90
CA ALA A 315 -6.07 -14.80 -6.95
C ALA A 315 -6.63 -14.43 -8.33
N PRO A 316 -7.77 -14.98 -8.83
CA PRO A 316 -8.33 -14.58 -10.13
C PRO A 316 -8.83 -13.13 -10.20
N MET A 317 -9.01 -12.49 -9.03
CA MET A 317 -9.54 -11.14 -8.90
C MET A 317 -8.40 -10.12 -8.88
N SER A 318 -7.15 -10.54 -8.65
CA SER A 318 -5.99 -9.65 -8.69
C SER A 318 -5.51 -9.44 -10.13
N PRO A 319 -5.54 -8.22 -10.67
CA PRO A 319 -5.03 -7.94 -12.01
C PRO A 319 -3.50 -7.94 -12.11
N LEU A 320 -2.78 -7.74 -11.00
CA LEU A 320 -1.30 -7.61 -11.01
C LEU A 320 -0.58 -8.96 -11.05
N THR A 321 -1.26 -10.04 -10.64
CA THR A 321 -0.75 -11.42 -10.69
C THR A 321 -1.10 -12.16 -11.98
N LEU A 322 -1.74 -11.48 -12.94
CA LEU A 322 -2.03 -12.06 -14.25
C LEU A 322 -0.76 -12.18 -15.08
N GLU A 323 -0.63 -13.33 -15.75
CA GLU A 323 0.36 -13.55 -16.82
C GLU A 323 -0.17 -12.91 -18.10
N LEU A 324 0.59 -11.99 -18.69
CA LEU A 324 0.16 -11.16 -19.82
C LEU A 324 1.12 -11.31 -21.00
N GLY A 325 0.57 -11.52 -22.20
CA GLY A 325 1.32 -11.58 -23.45
C GLY A 325 1.21 -10.29 -24.27
N PRO A 326 1.93 -10.16 -25.39
CA PRO A 326 2.00 -8.92 -26.18
C PRO A 326 0.65 -8.49 -26.80
N ASN A 327 -0.33 -9.39 -26.87
CA ASN A 327 -1.68 -9.09 -27.33
C ASN A 327 -2.60 -8.65 -26.18
N ASP A 328 -2.20 -8.76 -24.92
CA ASP A 328 -3.01 -8.29 -23.80
C ASP A 328 -2.94 -6.76 -23.67
N PRO A 329 -3.89 -6.12 -22.96
CA PRO A 329 -3.83 -4.69 -22.69
C PRO A 329 -2.72 -4.38 -21.67
N GLY A 330 -2.21 -3.15 -21.68
CA GLY A 330 -1.46 -2.65 -20.52
C GLY A 330 -2.38 -2.52 -19.32
N ILE A 331 -1.93 -2.90 -18.13
CA ILE A 331 -2.73 -2.90 -16.91
C ILE A 331 -2.30 -1.75 -16.01
N LEU A 332 -3.28 -0.94 -15.61
CA LEU A 332 -3.15 0.06 -14.56
C LEU A 332 -4.04 -0.34 -13.39
N VAL A 333 -3.55 -0.15 -12.18
CA VAL A 333 -4.31 -0.39 -10.95
C VAL A 333 -4.14 0.80 -10.04
N THR A 334 -5.25 1.35 -9.56
CA THR A 334 -5.20 2.43 -8.56
C THR A 334 -5.81 1.96 -7.26
N GLN A 335 -5.10 2.16 -6.14
CA GLN A 335 -5.54 1.70 -4.82
C GLN A 335 -5.55 2.87 -3.83
N SER A 336 -6.59 2.91 -3.00
CA SER A 336 -6.64 3.81 -1.84
C SER A 336 -6.00 3.07 -0.67
N VAL A 337 -4.71 3.28 -0.45
CA VAL A 337 -4.01 2.63 0.67
C VAL A 337 -4.71 2.95 1.99
N HIS A 338 -5.14 4.19 2.18
CA HIS A 338 -5.87 4.64 3.38
C HIS A 338 -7.27 4.03 3.62
N LYS A 339 -7.84 3.29 2.66
CA LYS A 339 -9.19 2.73 2.82
C LYS A 339 -9.15 1.39 3.54
N GLN A 340 -8.46 0.41 2.94
CA GLN A 340 -8.41 -0.95 3.48
C GLN A 340 -6.99 -1.52 3.54
N LEU A 341 -5.96 -0.72 3.31
CA LEU A 341 -4.56 -1.08 3.58
C LEU A 341 -4.01 -0.17 4.70
N ALA A 342 -2.69 -0.11 4.87
CA ALA A 342 -2.04 0.59 5.98
C ALA A 342 -1.49 1.96 5.53
N GLY A 343 -2.30 3.02 5.54
CA GLY A 343 -1.82 4.36 5.17
C GLY A 343 -2.64 5.51 5.74
N PHE A 344 -2.03 6.68 5.84
CA PHE A 344 -2.74 7.90 6.24
C PHE A 344 -3.79 8.32 5.22
N ALA A 345 -4.84 9.01 5.66
CA ALA A 345 -5.82 9.60 4.75
C ALA A 345 -5.13 10.37 3.59
N GLN A 346 -5.73 10.31 2.40
CA GLN A 346 -5.18 10.81 1.13
C GLN A 346 -4.06 9.98 0.50
N THR A 347 -3.52 8.95 1.14
CA THR A 347 -2.52 8.12 0.45
C THR A 347 -3.14 7.13 -0.53
N SER A 348 -2.50 7.01 -1.68
CA SER A 348 -2.90 6.15 -2.79
C SER A 348 -1.66 5.75 -3.58
N GLN A 349 -1.81 4.73 -4.42
CA GLN A 349 -0.76 4.27 -5.30
C GLN A 349 -1.34 3.91 -6.67
N ILE A 350 -0.53 4.12 -7.70
CA ILE A 350 -0.76 3.63 -9.05
C ILE A 350 0.25 2.52 -9.30
N HIS A 351 -0.22 1.33 -9.66
CA HIS A 351 0.62 0.27 -10.19
C HIS A 351 0.45 0.21 -11.72
N LYS A 352 1.57 0.20 -12.42
CA LYS A 352 1.66 0.11 -13.87
C LYS A 352 2.32 -1.22 -14.23
N LYS A 353 1.59 -2.06 -14.95
CA LYS A 353 2.01 -3.38 -15.42
C LYS A 353 1.75 -3.48 -16.92
N ASP A 354 2.73 -3.08 -17.71
CA ASP A 354 2.62 -2.93 -19.17
C ASP A 354 3.94 -3.15 -19.93
N ASP A 355 4.97 -3.73 -19.29
CA ASP A 355 6.23 -4.06 -19.95
C ASP A 355 6.04 -5.08 -21.08
N HIS A 356 5.01 -5.92 -21.02
CA HIS A 356 4.65 -6.88 -22.09
C HIS A 356 4.25 -6.21 -23.41
N ILE A 357 4.00 -4.90 -23.40
CA ILE A 357 3.69 -4.10 -24.61
C ILE A 357 4.70 -2.98 -24.89
N LYS A 358 5.83 -2.93 -24.17
CA LYS A 358 6.80 -1.80 -24.20
C LYS A 358 7.29 -1.39 -25.60
N ASP A 359 7.41 -2.35 -26.52
CA ASP A 359 7.94 -2.15 -27.88
C ASP A 359 6.84 -1.79 -28.90
N GLN A 360 5.62 -1.51 -28.44
CA GLN A 360 4.45 -1.23 -29.30
C GLN A 360 4.09 0.26 -29.30
N ALA A 361 3.57 0.76 -30.41
CA ALA A 361 3.18 2.17 -30.55
C ALA A 361 2.12 2.63 -29.52
N ARG A 362 1.33 1.70 -28.98
CA ARG A 362 0.30 1.99 -27.97
C ARG A 362 0.86 2.20 -26.55
N TYR A 363 2.10 1.77 -26.28
CA TYR A 363 2.74 1.87 -24.97
C TYR A 363 2.92 3.33 -24.53
N VAL A 364 2.66 3.58 -23.26
CA VAL A 364 2.99 4.86 -22.61
C VAL A 364 4.22 4.65 -21.73
N ASN A 365 5.34 5.22 -22.17
CA ASN A 365 6.59 5.19 -21.41
C ASN A 365 6.49 5.99 -20.11
N HIS A 366 7.51 5.86 -19.27
CA HIS A 366 7.58 6.58 -18.01
C HIS A 366 7.42 8.09 -18.20
N ASP A 367 8.21 8.72 -19.07
CA ASP A 367 8.26 10.17 -19.18
C ASP A 367 6.86 10.76 -19.44
N ARG A 368 6.11 10.17 -20.38
CA ARG A 368 4.73 10.59 -20.68
C ARG A 368 3.77 10.35 -19.52
N PHE A 369 3.94 9.23 -18.81
CA PHE A 369 3.11 8.94 -17.64
C PHE A 369 3.43 9.90 -16.48
N ASN A 370 4.70 10.24 -16.29
CA ASN A 370 5.15 11.16 -15.26
C ASN A 370 4.71 12.59 -15.55
N ASP A 371 4.70 13.03 -16.81
CA ASP A 371 4.14 14.34 -17.17
C ASP A 371 2.68 14.48 -16.71
N ALA A 372 1.88 13.42 -16.84
CA ALA A 372 0.51 13.39 -16.34
C ALA A 372 0.45 13.33 -14.80
N PHE A 373 1.40 12.65 -14.15
CA PHE A 373 1.54 12.61 -12.70
C PHE A 373 1.86 14.00 -12.14
N LEU A 374 2.83 14.70 -12.73
CA LEU A 374 3.31 16.03 -12.33
C LEU A 374 2.24 17.11 -12.46
N LEU A 375 1.28 16.98 -13.39
CA LEU A 375 0.13 17.88 -13.50
C LEU A 375 -0.73 17.89 -12.21
N HIS A 376 -0.70 16.79 -11.47
CA HIS A 376 -1.57 16.57 -10.32
C HIS A 376 -0.83 16.46 -8.99
N ALA A 377 0.48 16.21 -9.01
CA ALA A 377 1.33 16.16 -7.84
C ALA A 377 1.60 17.57 -7.29
N SER A 378 1.68 17.67 -5.96
CA SER A 378 2.16 18.90 -5.31
C SER A 378 3.67 19.02 -5.53
N THR A 379 4.16 20.22 -5.84
CA THR A 379 5.61 20.49 -5.87
C THR A 379 6.28 20.42 -4.49
N SER A 380 5.46 20.38 -3.43
CA SER A 380 5.87 20.17 -2.04
C SER A 380 5.07 18.99 -1.47
N PRO A 381 5.47 17.74 -1.78
CA PRO A 381 4.78 16.56 -1.29
C PRO A 381 4.92 16.40 0.22
N ASN A 382 3.93 15.78 0.87
CA ASN A 382 3.97 15.54 2.32
C ASN A 382 4.75 14.25 2.62
N TYR A 383 5.91 14.40 3.25
CA TYR A 383 6.85 13.31 3.53
C TYR A 383 6.27 12.22 4.45
N PRO A 384 5.55 12.55 5.55
CA PRO A 384 4.84 11.56 6.36
C PRO A 384 3.83 10.73 5.57
N LEU A 385 3.07 11.33 4.64
CA LEU A 385 2.16 10.59 3.77
C LEU A 385 2.93 9.59 2.88
N PHE A 386 4.03 10.03 2.27
CA PHE A 386 4.88 9.17 1.43
C PHE A 386 5.49 8.01 2.23
N ALA A 387 6.01 8.29 3.43
CA ALA A 387 6.55 7.28 4.34
C ALA A 387 5.51 6.22 4.73
N SER A 388 4.23 6.59 4.88
CA SER A 388 3.18 5.61 5.16
C SER A 388 2.91 4.66 3.99
N LEU A 389 3.11 5.09 2.74
CA LEU A 389 3.01 4.22 1.56
C LEU A 389 4.20 3.25 1.49
N ASP A 390 5.40 3.71 1.82
CA ASP A 390 6.59 2.84 1.90
C ASP A 390 6.44 1.78 3.00
N MET A 391 5.97 2.18 4.19
CA MET A 391 5.65 1.25 5.28
C MET A 391 4.52 0.29 4.93
N ASN A 392 3.51 0.74 4.18
CA ASN A 392 2.45 -0.14 3.69
C ASN A 392 3.01 -1.30 2.87
N ALA A 393 3.95 -1.03 1.95
CA ALA A 393 4.60 -2.07 1.17
C ALA A 393 5.35 -3.05 2.08
N LYS A 394 6.09 -2.55 3.08
CA LYS A 394 6.82 -3.41 4.03
C LYS A 394 5.90 -4.34 4.83
N ILE A 395 4.77 -3.83 5.32
CA ILE A 395 3.79 -4.62 6.09
C ILE A 395 3.22 -5.77 5.24
N HIS A 396 3.09 -5.55 3.94
CA HIS A 396 2.54 -6.53 3.00
C HIS A 396 3.60 -7.45 2.37
N GLU A 397 4.88 -7.22 2.63
CA GLU A 397 5.97 -8.06 2.15
C GLU A 397 5.81 -9.50 2.65
N ALA A 398 6.15 -10.47 1.79
CA ALA A 398 6.05 -11.88 2.13
C ALA A 398 7.03 -12.27 3.25
N PRO A 399 6.67 -13.22 4.14
CA PRO A 399 5.39 -13.95 4.17
C PRO A 399 4.28 -13.26 5.00
N HIS A 400 4.59 -12.14 5.67
CA HIS A 400 3.72 -11.54 6.69
C HIS A 400 2.40 -11.01 6.12
N GLY A 401 2.43 -10.38 4.94
CA GLY A 401 1.23 -9.83 4.30
C GLY A 401 0.12 -10.87 4.10
N GLU A 402 0.44 -12.06 3.60
CA GLU A 402 -0.54 -13.14 3.44
C GLU A 402 -1.15 -13.58 4.78
N GLN A 403 -0.31 -13.71 5.80
CA GLN A 403 -0.75 -14.16 7.12
C GLN A 403 -1.73 -13.15 7.74
N LEU A 404 -1.41 -11.85 7.67
CA LEU A 404 -2.28 -10.78 8.16
C LEU A 404 -3.68 -10.83 7.53
N TRP A 405 -3.75 -11.03 6.21
CA TRP A 405 -5.02 -11.11 5.50
C TRP A 405 -5.79 -12.41 5.77
N ARG A 406 -5.09 -13.53 5.98
CA ARG A 406 -5.73 -14.79 6.42
C ARG A 406 -6.34 -14.65 7.82
N ASP A 407 -5.66 -13.99 8.73
CA ASP A 407 -6.16 -13.75 10.09
C ASP A 407 -7.36 -12.80 10.05
N ALA A 408 -7.30 -11.72 9.27
CA ALA A 408 -8.42 -10.81 9.06
C ALA A 408 -9.66 -11.54 8.48
N ALA A 409 -9.46 -12.40 7.47
CA ALA A 409 -10.54 -13.20 6.89
C ALA A 409 -11.16 -14.18 7.90
N THR A 410 -10.34 -14.76 8.77
CA THR A 410 -10.79 -15.65 9.85
C THR A 410 -11.64 -14.90 10.86
N VAL A 411 -11.17 -13.75 11.35
CA VAL A 411 -11.92 -12.87 12.27
C VAL A 411 -13.26 -12.45 11.65
N ALA A 412 -13.26 -12.00 10.40
CA ALA A 412 -14.48 -11.58 9.70
C ALA A 412 -15.48 -12.73 9.56
N THR A 413 -15.00 -13.92 9.21
CA THR A 413 -15.82 -15.13 9.05
C THR A 413 -16.42 -15.57 10.39
N ASP A 414 -15.64 -15.56 11.47
CA ASP A 414 -16.12 -15.96 12.79
C ASP A 414 -17.10 -14.93 13.38
N ALA A 415 -16.87 -13.63 13.14
CA ALA A 415 -17.83 -12.58 13.46
C ALA A 415 -19.16 -12.80 12.71
N LYS A 416 -19.11 -13.12 11.41
CA LYS A 416 -20.29 -13.44 10.61
C LYS A 416 -21.04 -14.66 11.16
N LYS A 417 -20.34 -15.76 11.45
CA LYS A 417 -20.92 -16.98 12.05
C LYS A 417 -21.58 -16.67 13.40
N ARG A 418 -20.95 -15.85 14.24
CA ARG A 418 -21.50 -15.43 15.53
C ARG A 418 -22.79 -14.63 15.33
N ASN A 419 -22.74 -13.59 14.48
CA ASN A 419 -23.88 -12.72 14.21
C ASN A 419 -25.10 -13.49 13.68
N ILE A 420 -24.91 -14.44 12.77
CA ILE A 420 -26.00 -15.29 12.26
C ILE A 420 -26.64 -16.11 13.38
N LYS A 421 -25.86 -16.60 14.35
CA LYS A 421 -26.36 -17.42 15.47
C LYS A 421 -27.03 -16.59 16.57
N THR A 422 -26.57 -15.37 16.84
CA THR A 422 -26.93 -14.62 18.04
C THR A 422 -27.92 -13.48 17.79
N LEU A 423 -27.96 -12.93 16.57
CA LEU A 423 -28.82 -11.78 16.29
C LEU A 423 -30.23 -12.27 15.91
N PRO A 424 -31.29 -11.75 16.55
CA PRO A 424 -32.67 -12.22 16.41
C PRO A 424 -33.29 -11.95 15.02
N VAL A 425 -32.56 -11.28 14.12
CA VAL A 425 -32.99 -10.95 12.75
C VAL A 425 -32.62 -12.05 11.73
N PHE A 426 -31.61 -12.88 12.04
CA PHE A 426 -31.17 -14.00 11.18
C PHE A 426 -31.77 -15.39 11.47
N PRO A 427 -32.52 -15.69 12.55
CA PRO A 427 -33.13 -17.01 12.76
C PRO A 427 -34.09 -17.40 11.63
N THR A 428 -34.72 -16.43 10.96
CA THR A 428 -35.59 -16.62 9.80
C THR A 428 -34.88 -17.17 8.56
N LEU A 429 -33.54 -17.10 8.49
CA LEU A 429 -32.73 -17.70 7.41
C LEU A 429 -32.18 -19.10 7.77
N CYS A 430 -32.21 -19.49 9.05
CA CYS A 430 -31.75 -20.80 9.51
C CYS A 430 -32.90 -21.80 9.79
N THR A 431 -34.15 -21.44 9.47
CA THR A 431 -35.32 -22.33 9.61
C THR A 431 -35.79 -22.96 8.29
N ALA A 432 -35.04 -22.84 7.20
CA ALA A 432 -35.31 -23.62 5.98
C ALA A 432 -34.50 -24.93 6.01
N ASP A 433 -35.09 -25.92 6.67
CA ASP A 433 -34.94 -27.38 6.56
C ASP A 433 -33.57 -28.06 6.76
N ARG A 434 -33.63 -29.03 7.69
CA ARG A 434 -32.71 -30.13 7.95
C ARG A 434 -32.77 -31.19 6.86
#